data_AF-A0A545BDD2-F1
#
_entry.id   AF-A0A545BDD2-F1
#
_cell.length_a   1.000
_cell.length_b   1.000
_cell.length_c   1.000
_cell.angle_alpha   90.00
_cell.angle_beta   90.00
_cell.angle_gamma   90.00
#
_symmetry.space_group_name_H-M   'P 1'
#
loop_
_entity.id
_entity.type
_entity.pdbx_description
1 polymer ?
#
loop_
_entity_poly.entity_id
_entity_poly.type
_entity_poly.pdbx_seq_one_letter_code
_entity_poly.pdbx_strand_id
1 'polypeptide(L)'
;MASTETATTHENEPHRDDLAHRLNWLRAGVLGANDGIVSVAAIVVGVAGATTNTGLILSAGAAGLVGGAISMALGEYVSVSSQSDTQKALIEKEKRELAEQPEDELNELAAIYESKGLGAETARTVAQELTEHDALAAHLSAELNIHEDDIVSPWNAAFASAVAFTLGAILPMLAILLPPPGMRVPLTFVAVLLALAITGAVGAWLGGASRVRAAVRVVLGGALALAATFSIGTLLGASGVF
;
A
#
# COMPACT_ATOMS: atom_id res chain seq x y z
N MET A 1 48.44 17.66 0.36
CA MET A 1 47.08 18.20 0.16
C MET A 1 46.51 17.50 -1.07
N ALA A 2 45.88 16.35 -0.87
CA ALA A 2 45.18 15.63 -1.92
C ALA A 2 43.72 16.09 -1.88
N SER A 3 43.25 16.67 -2.97
CA SER A 3 41.90 17.16 -3.15
C SER A 3 40.93 15.98 -3.16
N THR A 4 40.01 15.94 -2.20
CA THR A 4 38.86 15.02 -2.24
C THR A 4 37.99 15.41 -3.42
N GLU A 5 38.08 14.66 -4.53
CA GLU A 5 37.09 14.70 -5.60
C GLU A 5 35.79 14.16 -5.02
N THR A 6 34.87 15.06 -4.70
CA THR A 6 33.51 14.72 -4.29
C THR A 6 32.84 13.99 -5.45
N ALA A 7 32.55 12.71 -5.28
CA ALA A 7 31.80 11.93 -6.25
C ALA A 7 30.50 12.68 -6.60
N THR A 8 30.34 13.02 -7.87
CA THR A 8 29.13 13.67 -8.38
C THR A 8 27.98 12.67 -8.29
N THR A 9 27.19 12.73 -7.22
CA THR A 9 25.92 12.02 -7.13
C THR A 9 24.95 12.63 -8.14
N HIS A 10 24.28 11.80 -8.94
CA HIS A 10 23.25 12.28 -9.86
C HIS A 10 22.06 12.79 -9.03
N GLU A 11 21.86 14.11 -8.98
CA GLU A 11 20.85 14.80 -8.15
C GLU A 11 19.39 14.35 -8.37
N ASN A 12 19.10 13.56 -9.42
CA ASN A 12 17.75 13.15 -9.79
C ASN A 12 17.48 11.64 -9.66
N GLU A 13 18.37 10.85 -9.06
CA GLU A 13 18.12 9.43 -8.79
C GLU A 13 17.44 9.24 -7.44
N PRO A 14 16.21 8.64 -7.39
CA PRO A 14 15.62 8.27 -6.12
C PRO A 14 16.46 7.17 -5.46
N HIS A 15 16.99 7.44 -4.28
CA HIS A 15 17.67 6.45 -3.47
C HIS A 15 16.73 5.26 -3.17
N ARG A 16 17.27 4.04 -3.12
CA ARG A 16 16.48 2.78 -3.10
C ARG A 16 15.49 2.72 -1.94
N ASP A 17 15.86 3.26 -0.77
CA ASP A 17 15.02 3.23 0.44
C ASP A 17 13.84 4.20 0.35
N ASP A 18 14.05 5.40 -0.18
CA ASP A 18 12.99 6.39 -0.46
C ASP A 18 12.01 5.83 -1.50
N LEU A 19 12.50 5.09 -2.50
CA LEU A 19 11.63 4.45 -3.50
C LEU A 19 10.76 3.34 -2.89
N ALA A 20 11.32 2.45 -2.06
CA ALA A 20 10.57 1.36 -1.43
C ALA A 20 9.49 1.90 -0.49
N HIS A 21 9.82 2.90 0.33
CA HIS A 21 8.87 3.55 1.23
C HIS A 21 7.77 4.29 0.44
N ARG A 22 8.14 5.04 -0.62
CA ARG A 22 7.16 5.69 -1.51
C ARG A 22 6.23 4.70 -2.18
N LEU A 23 6.75 3.58 -2.68
CA LEU A 23 5.95 2.53 -3.33
C LEU A 23 4.97 1.89 -2.34
N ASN A 24 5.40 1.64 -1.10
CA ASN A 24 4.51 1.11 -0.06
C ASN A 24 3.41 2.11 0.31
N TRP A 25 3.75 3.39 0.46
CA TRP A 25 2.77 4.44 0.74
C TRP A 25 1.79 4.64 -0.42
N LEU A 26 2.30 4.66 -1.66
CA LEU A 26 1.51 4.72 -2.88
C LEU A 26 0.55 3.54 -3.00
N ARG A 27 1.07 2.33 -2.74
CA ARG A 27 0.26 1.11 -2.72
C ARG A 27 -0.86 1.27 -1.71
N ALA A 28 -0.56 1.59 -0.44
CA ALA A 28 -1.55 1.71 0.62
C ALA A 28 -2.61 2.79 0.32
N GLY A 29 -2.18 3.98 -0.13
CA GLY A 29 -3.08 5.09 -0.41
C GLY A 29 -3.98 4.86 -1.64
N VAL A 30 -3.41 4.39 -2.75
CA VAL A 30 -4.19 4.12 -3.97
C VAL A 30 -5.10 2.91 -3.79
N LEU A 31 -4.61 1.84 -3.13
CA LEU A 31 -5.42 0.68 -2.79
C LEU A 31 -6.58 1.11 -1.88
N GLY A 32 -6.31 1.93 -0.86
CA GLY A 32 -7.32 2.45 0.05
C GLY A 32 -8.39 3.26 -0.64
N ALA A 33 -8.00 4.25 -1.44
CA ALA A 33 -8.97 5.05 -2.19
C ALA A 33 -9.82 4.20 -3.13
N ASN A 34 -9.22 3.28 -3.88
CA ASN A 34 -9.95 2.40 -4.80
C ASN A 34 -10.90 1.47 -4.05
N ASP A 35 -10.47 0.89 -2.94
CA ASP A 35 -11.30 -0.01 -2.15
C ASP A 35 -12.49 0.73 -1.53
N GLY A 36 -12.27 1.95 -1.01
CA GLY A 36 -13.33 2.82 -0.51
C GLY A 36 -14.35 3.20 -1.60
N ILE A 37 -13.86 3.53 -2.81
CA ILE A 37 -14.74 3.82 -3.95
C ILE A 37 -15.58 2.58 -4.31
N VAL A 38 -14.96 1.43 -4.52
CA VAL A 38 -15.66 0.23 -5.01
C VAL A 38 -16.60 -0.35 -3.96
N SER A 39 -16.11 -0.58 -2.74
CA SER A 39 -16.86 -1.28 -1.69
C SER A 39 -18.09 -0.50 -1.26
N VAL A 40 -17.95 0.80 -0.98
CA VAL A 40 -19.09 1.63 -0.56
C VAL A 40 -20.06 1.86 -1.71
N ALA A 41 -19.56 2.06 -2.94
CA ALA A 41 -20.43 2.12 -4.11
C ALA A 41 -21.24 0.84 -4.31
N ALA A 42 -20.60 -0.32 -4.18
CA ALA A 42 -21.24 -1.62 -4.34
C ALA A 42 -22.36 -1.82 -3.31
N ILE A 43 -22.14 -1.42 -2.06
CA ILE A 43 -23.16 -1.45 -0.99
C ILE A 43 -24.32 -0.53 -1.34
N VAL A 44 -24.08 0.76 -1.58
CA VAL A 44 -25.16 1.74 -1.76
C VAL A 44 -25.95 1.53 -3.05
N VAL A 45 -25.29 1.08 -4.13
CA VAL A 45 -25.94 0.70 -5.38
C VAL A 45 -26.77 -0.56 -5.21
N GLY A 46 -26.27 -1.55 -4.47
CA GLY A 46 -27.03 -2.76 -4.15
C GLY A 46 -28.30 -2.45 -3.37
N VAL A 47 -28.20 -1.65 -2.31
CA VAL A 47 -29.37 -1.22 -1.53
C VAL A 47 -30.32 -0.36 -2.39
N ALA A 48 -29.79 0.54 -3.23
CA ALA A 48 -30.60 1.33 -4.15
C ALA A 48 -31.31 0.49 -5.23
N GLY A 49 -30.81 -0.71 -5.54
CA GLY A 49 -31.51 -1.69 -6.37
C GLY A 49 -32.72 -2.31 -5.68
N ALA A 50 -32.68 -2.43 -4.35
CA ALA A 50 -33.76 -3.02 -3.55
C ALA A 50 -34.80 -2.00 -3.08
N THR A 51 -34.41 -0.74 -2.84
CA THR A 51 -35.29 0.29 -2.27
C THR A 51 -34.96 1.69 -2.76
N THR A 52 -35.97 2.57 -2.81
CA THR A 52 -35.79 4.00 -3.09
C THR A 52 -35.60 4.85 -1.81
N ASN A 53 -35.73 4.24 -0.62
CA ASN A 53 -35.65 4.95 0.66
C ASN A 53 -34.22 5.46 0.92
N THR A 54 -34.05 6.78 0.89
CA THR A 54 -32.76 7.45 1.11
C THR A 54 -32.18 7.16 2.50
N GLY A 55 -33.02 7.01 3.53
CA GLY A 55 -32.56 6.71 4.89
C GLY A 55 -31.89 5.33 5.01
N LEU A 56 -32.43 4.32 4.31
CA LEU A 56 -31.84 2.98 4.26
C LEU A 56 -30.54 2.95 3.45
N ILE A 57 -30.48 3.69 2.34
CA ILE A 57 -29.26 3.80 1.54
C ILE A 57 -28.16 4.51 2.34
N LEU A 58 -28.50 5.61 3.03
CA LEU A 58 -27.57 6.36 3.88
C LEU A 58 -27.04 5.50 5.03
N SER A 59 -27.92 4.80 5.75
CA SER A 59 -27.50 4.00 6.90
C SER A 59 -26.60 2.83 6.48
N ALA A 60 -26.95 2.13 5.40
CA ALA A 60 -26.13 1.05 4.86
C ALA A 60 -24.78 1.56 4.34
N GLY A 61 -24.77 2.67 3.60
CA GLY A 61 -23.56 3.30 3.09
C GLY A 61 -22.65 3.80 4.21
N ALA A 62 -23.20 4.44 5.24
CA ALA A 62 -22.45 4.91 6.41
C ALA A 62 -21.86 3.74 7.22
N ALA A 63 -22.63 2.68 7.45
CA ALA A 63 -22.15 1.47 8.10
C ALA A 63 -21.03 0.80 7.28
N GLY A 64 -21.21 0.70 5.96
CA GLY A 64 -20.21 0.17 5.03
C GLY A 64 -18.93 1.00 5.01
N LEU A 65 -19.04 2.33 5.01
CA LEU A 65 -17.90 3.23 5.05
C LEU A 65 -17.11 3.07 6.35
N VAL A 66 -17.78 3.15 7.50
CA VAL A 66 -17.10 3.07 8.81
C VAL A 66 -16.51 1.67 9.02
N GLY A 67 -17.29 0.62 8.72
CA GLY A 67 -16.84 -0.76 8.84
C GLY A 67 -15.66 -1.06 7.91
N GLY A 68 -15.73 -0.60 6.66
CA GLY A 68 -14.66 -0.76 5.68
C GLY A 68 -13.39 0.00 6.05
N ALA A 69 -13.50 1.26 6.50
CA ALA A 69 -12.36 2.04 6.95
C ALA A 69 -11.65 1.40 8.15
N ILE A 70 -12.40 0.91 9.15
CA ILE A 70 -11.84 0.19 10.30
C ILE A 70 -11.19 -1.13 9.85
N SER A 71 -11.88 -1.92 9.04
CA SER A 71 -11.35 -3.19 8.51
C SER A 71 -10.04 -2.99 7.76
N MET A 72 -9.96 -1.93 6.95
CA MET A 72 -8.77 -1.61 6.19
C MET A 72 -7.64 -1.10 7.08
N ALA A 73 -7.93 -0.23 8.05
CA ALA A 73 -6.96 0.24 9.03
C ALA A 73 -6.35 -0.93 9.82
N LEU A 74 -7.20 -1.84 10.30
CA LEU A 74 -6.78 -3.02 11.04
C LEU A 74 -5.95 -3.97 10.16
N GLY A 75 -6.39 -4.20 8.92
CA GLY A 75 -5.65 -5.05 7.97
C GLY A 75 -4.24 -4.53 7.70
N GLU A 76 -4.10 -3.22 7.45
CA GLU A 76 -2.80 -2.61 7.22
C GLU A 76 -1.96 -2.57 8.51
N TYR A 77 -2.56 -2.26 9.67
CA TYR A 77 -1.87 -2.30 10.96
C TYR A 77 -1.26 -3.69 11.22
N VAL A 78 -2.05 -4.75 11.07
CA VAL A 78 -1.59 -6.13 11.33
C VAL A 78 -0.50 -6.52 10.33
N SER A 79 -0.68 -6.19 9.05
CA SER A 79 0.31 -6.49 8.00
C SER A 79 1.66 -5.81 8.28
N VAL A 80 1.64 -4.51 8.56
CA VAL A 80 2.86 -3.73 8.80
C VAL A 80 3.47 -4.03 10.17
N SER A 81 2.66 -4.31 11.19
CA SER A 81 3.16 -4.76 12.50
C SER A 81 3.94 -6.06 12.38
N SER A 82 3.41 -7.04 11.66
CA SER A 82 4.13 -8.30 11.43
C SER A 82 5.46 -8.09 10.72
N GLN A 83 5.53 -7.16 9.75
CA GLN A 83 6.80 -6.82 9.07
C GLN A 83 7.77 -6.15 10.05
N SER A 84 7.32 -5.15 10.81
CA SER A 84 8.12 -4.48 11.84
C SER A 84 8.66 -5.47 12.89
N ASP A 85 7.83 -6.41 13.34
CA ASP A 85 8.22 -7.39 14.35
C ASP A 85 9.28 -8.36 13.81
N THR A 86 9.16 -8.79 12.55
CA THR A 86 10.21 -9.56 11.87
C THR A 86 11.51 -8.77 11.74
N GLN A 87 11.45 -7.51 11.31
CA GLN A 87 12.64 -6.65 11.21
C GLN A 87 13.35 -6.50 12.57
N LYS A 88 12.61 -6.22 13.64
CA LYS A 88 13.17 -6.09 14.99
C LYS A 88 13.79 -7.39 15.48
N ALA A 89 13.14 -8.53 15.24
CA ALA A 89 13.66 -9.83 15.64
C ALA A 89 14.96 -10.18 14.90
N LEU A 90 15.07 -9.82 13.62
CA LEU A 90 16.28 -9.99 12.84
C LEU A 90 17.41 -9.08 13.31
N ILE A 91 17.12 -7.80 13.57
CA ILE A 91 18.11 -6.85 14.12
C ILE A 91 18.64 -7.34 15.47
N GLU A 92 17.77 -7.84 16.34
CA GLU A 92 18.20 -8.37 17.64
C GLU A 92 18.99 -9.69 17.52
N LYS A 93 18.67 -10.51 16.51
CA LYS A 93 19.45 -11.70 16.18
C LYS A 93 20.87 -11.32 15.74
N GLU A 94 20.97 -10.36 14.83
CA GLU A 94 22.23 -9.86 14.29
C GLU A 94 23.12 -9.23 15.37
N LYS A 95 22.53 -8.39 16.24
CA LYS A 95 23.22 -7.80 17.39
C LYS A 95 23.82 -8.87 18.31
N ARG A 96 23.12 -10.00 18.49
CA ARG A 96 23.62 -11.10 19.31
C ARG A 96 24.75 -11.85 18.60
N GLU A 97 24.61 -12.12 17.31
CA GLU A 97 25.60 -12.85 16.52
C GLU A 97 26.93 -12.06 16.41
N LEU A 98 26.86 -10.75 16.15
CA LEU A 98 28.02 -9.85 16.19
C LEU A 98 28.73 -9.82 17.56
N ALA A 99 27.99 -10.00 18.65
CA ALA A 99 28.54 -10.02 20.00
C ALA A 99 29.14 -11.38 20.39
N GLU A 100 28.52 -12.48 19.95
CA GLU A 100 28.90 -13.85 20.34
C GLU A 100 29.91 -14.50 19.39
N GLN A 101 29.89 -14.14 18.09
CA GLN A 101 30.63 -14.80 17.01
C GLN A 101 31.27 -13.80 16.01
N PRO A 102 32.04 -12.80 16.45
CA PRO A 102 32.51 -11.70 15.60
C PRO A 102 33.43 -12.14 14.44
N GLU A 103 34.22 -13.20 14.61
CA GLU A 103 35.06 -13.70 13.51
C GLU A 103 34.25 -14.45 12.45
N ASP A 104 33.21 -15.17 12.85
CA ASP A 104 32.33 -15.88 11.91
C ASP A 104 31.51 -14.86 11.10
N GLU A 105 30.99 -13.82 11.74
CA GLU A 105 30.29 -12.71 11.08
C GLU A 105 31.18 -11.97 10.08
N LEU A 106 32.43 -11.68 10.43
CA LEU A 106 33.37 -11.06 9.49
C LEU A 106 33.62 -11.95 8.25
N ASN A 107 33.70 -13.27 8.44
CA ASN A 107 33.87 -14.21 7.35
C ASN A 107 32.60 -14.30 6.49
N GLU A 108 31.41 -14.22 7.09
CA GLU A 108 30.13 -14.17 6.40
C GLU A 108 30.01 -12.91 5.54
N LEU A 109 30.31 -11.73 6.09
CA LEU A 109 30.26 -10.47 5.34
C LEU A 109 31.23 -10.50 4.14
N ALA A 110 32.44 -11.02 4.33
CA ALA A 110 33.39 -11.21 3.23
C ALA A 110 32.82 -12.13 2.15
N ALA A 111 32.22 -13.27 2.53
CA ALA A 111 31.61 -14.20 1.59
C ALA A 111 30.42 -13.58 0.82
N ILE A 112 29.62 -12.73 1.47
CA ILE A 112 28.55 -11.97 0.80
C ILE A 112 29.13 -11.08 -0.29
N TYR A 113 30.21 -10.35 -0.03
CA TYR A 113 30.84 -9.48 -1.03
C TYR A 113 31.55 -10.26 -2.14
N GLU A 114 32.16 -11.41 -1.84
CA GLU A 114 32.67 -12.32 -2.87
C GLU A 114 31.54 -12.78 -3.80
N SER A 115 30.38 -13.15 -3.24
CA SER A 115 29.20 -13.56 -4.03
C SER A 115 28.66 -12.44 -4.93
N LYS A 116 28.89 -11.17 -4.53
CA LYS A 116 28.57 -9.97 -5.33
C LYS A 116 29.60 -9.70 -6.43
N GLY A 117 30.70 -10.46 -6.48
CA GLY A 117 31.70 -10.44 -7.55
C GLY A 117 33.05 -9.84 -7.16
N LEU A 118 33.29 -9.53 -5.89
CA LEU A 118 34.61 -9.08 -5.43
C LEU A 118 35.59 -10.25 -5.37
N GLY A 119 36.89 -9.97 -5.60
CA GLY A 119 37.94 -10.93 -5.30
C GLY A 119 38.09 -11.13 -3.80
N ALA A 120 38.54 -12.31 -3.36
CA ALA A 120 38.59 -12.69 -1.95
C ALA A 120 39.36 -11.70 -1.06
N GLU A 121 40.51 -11.20 -1.53
CA GLU A 121 41.30 -10.20 -0.82
C GLU A 121 40.51 -8.89 -0.65
N THR A 122 39.90 -8.40 -1.73
CA THR A 122 39.09 -7.16 -1.71
C THR A 122 37.85 -7.32 -0.84
N ALA A 123 37.15 -8.45 -0.92
CA ALA A 123 35.96 -8.71 -0.12
C ALA A 123 36.28 -8.74 1.38
N ARG A 124 37.43 -9.33 1.76
CA ARG A 124 37.88 -9.32 3.15
C ARG A 124 38.26 -7.93 3.63
N THR A 125 38.93 -7.12 2.80
CA THR A 125 39.20 -5.71 3.12
C THR A 125 37.91 -4.92 3.30
N VAL A 126 36.93 -5.07 2.38
CA VAL A 126 35.62 -4.40 2.49
C VAL A 126 34.89 -4.82 3.76
N ALA A 127 34.87 -6.10 4.09
CA ALA A 127 34.25 -6.59 5.32
C ALA A 127 34.91 -5.95 6.55
N GLN A 128 36.24 -5.92 6.63
CA GLN A 128 36.96 -5.31 7.74
C GLN A 128 36.66 -3.81 7.89
N GLU A 129 36.77 -3.05 6.81
CA GLU A 129 36.54 -1.59 6.84
C GLU A 129 35.09 -1.25 7.20
N LEU A 130 34.11 -2.02 6.71
CA LEU A 130 32.70 -1.82 7.06
C LEU A 130 32.38 -2.24 8.49
N THR A 131 32.94 -3.36 8.97
CA THR A 131 32.80 -3.81 10.36
C THR A 131 33.40 -2.80 11.34
N GLU A 132 34.55 -2.20 11.01
CA GLU A 132 35.18 -1.15 11.82
C GLU A 132 34.35 0.14 11.88
N HIS A 133 33.67 0.49 10.78
CA HIS A 133 32.82 1.66 10.73
C HIS A 133 31.49 1.44 11.47
N ASP A 134 30.74 0.40 11.08
CA ASP A 134 29.47 0.00 11.67
C ASP A 134 29.12 -1.45 11.25
N ALA A 135 29.51 -2.40 12.10
CA ALA A 135 29.25 -3.82 11.86
C ALA A 135 27.77 -4.16 11.68
N LEU A 136 26.90 -3.55 12.50
CA LEU A 136 25.48 -3.84 12.44
C LEU A 136 24.88 -3.31 11.13
N ALA A 137 25.14 -2.06 10.77
CA ALA A 137 24.63 -1.49 9.52
C ALA A 137 25.20 -2.24 8.30
N ALA A 138 26.45 -2.68 8.36
CA ALA A 138 27.07 -3.47 7.29
C ALA A 138 26.34 -4.80 7.06
N HIS A 139 26.05 -5.55 8.12
CA HIS A 139 25.33 -6.82 8.02
C HIS A 139 23.85 -6.62 7.63
N LEU A 140 23.14 -5.71 8.30
CA LEU A 140 21.72 -5.43 8.00
C LEU A 140 21.51 -5.03 6.53
N SER A 141 22.42 -4.23 5.96
CA SER A 141 22.34 -3.83 4.55
C SER A 141 22.81 -4.93 3.59
N ALA A 142 23.91 -5.64 3.92
CA ALA A 142 24.52 -6.60 3.01
C ALA A 142 23.75 -7.93 2.92
N GLU A 143 23.20 -8.40 4.04
CA GLU A 143 22.51 -9.68 4.18
C GLU A 143 20.98 -9.51 4.06
N LEU A 144 20.40 -8.58 4.83
CA LEU A 144 18.95 -8.48 5.01
C LEU A 144 18.29 -7.39 4.17
N ASN A 145 19.07 -6.47 3.61
CA ASN A 145 18.58 -5.27 2.94
C ASN A 145 17.60 -4.48 3.84
N ILE A 146 17.96 -4.34 5.13
CA ILE A 146 17.23 -3.59 6.15
C ILE A 146 18.14 -2.44 6.63
N HIS A 147 17.53 -1.30 6.98
CA HIS A 147 18.19 -0.25 7.75
C HIS A 147 17.50 -0.11 9.11
N GLU A 148 18.29 0.11 10.17
CA GLU A 148 17.76 0.18 11.55
C GLU A 148 16.77 1.35 11.74
N ASP A 149 17.00 2.45 11.02
CA ASP A 149 16.15 3.66 11.10
C ASP A 149 14.88 3.58 10.23
N ASP A 150 14.78 2.60 9.33
CA ASP A 150 13.69 2.48 8.35
C ASP A 150 12.58 1.52 8.80
N ILE A 151 12.44 1.29 10.11
CA ILE A 151 11.37 0.44 10.63
C ILE A 151 10.01 1.06 10.30
N VAL A 152 9.22 0.31 9.54
CA VAL A 152 7.89 0.73 9.11
C VAL A 152 6.96 1.01 10.29
N SER A 153 6.27 2.15 10.28
CA SER A 153 5.31 2.51 11.32
C SER A 153 3.91 1.94 11.01
N PRO A 154 3.41 0.95 11.79
CA PRO A 154 2.11 0.33 11.53
C PRO A 154 0.95 1.30 11.71
N TRP A 155 1.07 2.22 12.67
CA TRP A 155 0.06 3.25 12.93
C TRP A 155 -0.08 4.23 11.77
N ASN A 156 1.03 4.67 11.18
CA ASN A 156 1.00 5.58 10.05
C ASN A 156 0.33 4.91 8.84
N ALA A 157 0.68 3.64 8.57
CA ALA A 157 0.09 2.88 7.47
C ALA A 157 -1.42 2.65 7.66
N ALA A 158 -1.83 2.29 8.88
CA ALA A 158 -3.23 2.10 9.24
C ALA A 158 -4.05 3.38 9.06
N PHE A 159 -3.56 4.51 9.59
CA PHE A 159 -4.26 5.79 9.49
C PHE A 159 -4.32 6.29 8.05
N ALA A 160 -3.21 6.22 7.31
CA ALA A 160 -3.17 6.58 5.89
C ALA A 160 -4.19 5.77 5.07
N SER A 161 -4.29 4.47 5.32
CA SER A 161 -5.26 3.59 4.64
C SER A 161 -6.70 3.93 5.01
N ALA A 162 -6.99 4.16 6.29
CA ALA A 162 -8.32 4.56 6.76
C ALA A 162 -8.80 5.88 6.13
N VAL A 163 -7.91 6.88 6.07
CA VAL A 163 -8.19 8.18 5.46
C VAL A 163 -8.38 8.02 3.96
N ALA A 164 -7.50 7.30 3.27
CA ALA A 164 -7.61 7.06 1.84
C ALA A 164 -8.93 6.36 1.48
N PHE A 165 -9.30 5.32 2.23
CA PHE A 165 -10.58 4.63 2.10
C PHE A 165 -11.76 5.57 2.29
N THR A 166 -11.74 6.35 3.37
CA THR A 166 -12.82 7.29 3.69
C THR A 166 -12.99 8.32 2.58
N LEU A 167 -11.89 8.91 2.10
CA LEU A 167 -11.90 9.87 1.00
C LEU A 167 -12.44 9.23 -0.30
N GLY A 168 -12.04 8.00 -0.60
CA GLY A 168 -12.57 7.24 -1.73
C GLY A 168 -14.08 7.00 -1.62
N ALA A 169 -14.57 6.69 -0.42
CA ALA A 169 -15.98 6.39 -0.14
C ALA A 169 -16.90 7.61 -0.17
N ILE A 170 -16.39 8.84 0.00
CA ILE A 170 -17.21 10.06 -0.05
C ILE A 170 -17.87 10.23 -1.42
N LEU A 171 -17.13 9.98 -2.51
CA LEU A 171 -17.64 10.16 -3.87
C LEU A 171 -18.90 9.31 -4.15
N PRO A 172 -18.92 7.98 -3.96
CA PRO A 172 -20.12 7.19 -4.18
C PRO A 172 -21.26 7.55 -3.22
N MET A 173 -20.97 7.93 -1.98
CA MET A 173 -21.98 8.40 -1.03
C MET A 173 -22.69 9.67 -1.54
N LEU A 174 -21.93 10.66 -2.00
CA LEU A 174 -22.53 11.87 -2.57
C LEU A 174 -23.27 11.57 -3.88
N ALA A 175 -22.70 10.71 -4.73
CA ALA A 175 -23.28 10.39 -6.03
C ALA A 175 -24.60 9.62 -5.93
N ILE A 176 -24.85 8.86 -4.85
CA ILE A 176 -26.11 8.13 -4.67
C ILE A 176 -27.16 8.92 -3.87
N LEU A 177 -26.73 9.81 -2.96
CA LEU A 177 -27.64 10.51 -2.04
C LEU A 177 -28.16 11.84 -2.59
N LEU A 178 -27.36 12.57 -3.38
CA LEU A 178 -27.73 13.89 -3.88
C LEU A 178 -28.71 13.85 -5.07
N PRO A 179 -28.58 12.93 -6.04
CA PRO A 179 -29.46 12.97 -7.21
C PRO A 179 -30.90 12.52 -6.91
N PRO A 180 -31.87 12.94 -7.74
CA PRO A 180 -33.24 12.45 -7.68
C PRO A 180 -33.33 10.92 -7.81
N PRO A 181 -34.36 10.25 -7.25
CA PRO A 181 -34.49 8.79 -7.25
C PRO A 181 -34.30 8.10 -8.60
N GLY A 182 -34.82 8.68 -9.69
CA GLY A 182 -34.68 8.09 -11.04
C GLY A 182 -33.28 8.19 -11.65
N MET A 183 -32.41 9.06 -11.12
CA MET A 183 -31.07 9.32 -11.70
C MET A 183 -29.91 8.87 -10.81
N ARG A 184 -30.15 8.56 -9.53
CA ARG A 184 -29.06 8.24 -8.58
C ARG A 184 -28.21 7.07 -9.04
N VAL A 185 -28.80 5.94 -9.45
CA VAL A 185 -28.04 4.74 -9.82
C VAL A 185 -27.19 4.99 -11.08
N PRO A 186 -27.74 5.46 -12.22
CA PRO A 186 -26.91 5.77 -13.39
C PRO A 186 -25.79 6.78 -13.09
N LEU A 187 -26.08 7.82 -12.30
CA LEU A 187 -25.07 8.83 -11.98
C LEU A 187 -23.98 8.28 -11.06
N THR A 188 -24.33 7.43 -10.08
CA THR A 188 -23.34 6.73 -9.26
C THR A 188 -22.44 5.84 -10.09
N PHE A 189 -22.99 5.05 -11.04
CA PHE A 189 -22.18 4.24 -11.94
C PHE A 189 -21.16 5.10 -12.71
N VAL A 190 -21.62 6.17 -13.36
CA VAL A 190 -20.74 7.05 -14.14
C VAL A 190 -19.68 7.69 -13.24
N ALA A 191 -20.08 8.24 -12.09
CA ALA A 191 -19.16 8.90 -11.17
C ALA A 191 -18.09 7.94 -10.64
N VAL A 192 -18.49 6.72 -10.24
CA VAL A 192 -17.57 5.70 -9.71
C VAL A 192 -16.61 5.22 -10.79
N LEU A 193 -17.09 4.90 -12.00
CA LEU A 193 -16.20 4.43 -13.07
C LEU A 193 -15.19 5.51 -13.50
N LEU A 194 -15.61 6.79 -13.54
CA LEU A 194 -14.69 7.91 -13.78
C LEU A 194 -13.68 8.05 -12.65
N ALA A 195 -14.12 7.97 -11.39
CA ALA A 195 -13.22 8.02 -10.24
C ALA A 195 -12.17 6.92 -10.30
N LEU A 196 -12.58 5.67 -10.57
CA LEU A 196 -11.69 4.51 -10.71
C LEU A 196 -10.72 4.63 -11.89
N ALA A 197 -11.16 5.21 -13.01
CA ALA A 197 -10.29 5.48 -14.13
C ALA A 197 -9.19 6.48 -13.75
N ILE A 198 -9.56 7.55 -13.03
CA ILE A 198 -8.64 8.59 -12.57
C ILE A 198 -7.67 8.02 -11.54
N THR A 199 -8.16 7.40 -10.47
CA THR A 199 -7.32 6.86 -9.39
C THR A 199 -6.43 5.72 -9.89
N GLY A 200 -6.93 4.85 -10.77
CA GLY A 200 -6.14 3.82 -11.42
C GLY A 200 -5.02 4.39 -12.30
N ALA A 201 -5.31 5.43 -13.08
CA ALA A 201 -4.31 6.10 -13.92
C ALA A 201 -3.26 6.87 -13.10
N VAL A 202 -3.69 7.59 -12.06
CA VAL A 202 -2.82 8.35 -11.15
C VAL A 202 -1.91 7.42 -10.37
N GLY A 203 -2.44 6.35 -9.79
CA GLY A 203 -1.63 5.38 -9.05
C GLY A 203 -0.58 4.71 -9.90
N ALA A 204 -0.92 4.32 -11.14
CA ALA A 204 0.05 3.77 -12.07
C ALA A 204 1.08 4.81 -12.54
N TRP A 205 0.68 6.07 -12.74
CA TRP A 205 1.62 7.12 -13.09
C TRP A 205 2.66 7.34 -11.99
N LEU A 206 2.21 7.43 -10.74
CA LEU A 206 3.09 7.63 -9.58
C LEU A 206 4.02 6.43 -9.35
N GLY A 207 3.58 5.22 -9.70
CA GLY A 207 4.40 4.01 -9.65
C GLY A 207 5.23 3.72 -10.91
N GLY A 208 5.28 4.62 -11.89
CA GLY A 208 6.06 4.42 -13.14
C GLY A 208 5.50 3.36 -14.11
N ALA A 209 4.24 2.94 -13.93
CA ALA A 209 3.58 1.90 -14.71
C ALA A 209 2.66 2.45 -15.81
N SER A 210 2.14 1.56 -16.67
CA SER A 210 1.21 1.93 -17.74
C SER A 210 -0.15 2.38 -17.17
N ARG A 211 -0.44 3.69 -17.32
CA ARG A 211 -1.69 4.34 -16.86
C ARG A 211 -2.95 3.66 -17.41
N VAL A 212 -2.96 3.37 -18.72
CA VAL A 212 -4.13 2.80 -19.41
C VAL A 212 -4.44 1.41 -18.88
N ARG A 213 -3.44 0.54 -18.73
CA ARG A 213 -3.65 -0.84 -18.25
C ARG A 213 -4.20 -0.86 -16.83
N ALA A 214 -3.70 0.01 -15.96
CA ALA A 214 -4.17 0.11 -14.59
C ALA A 214 -5.61 0.66 -14.52
N ALA A 215 -5.90 1.75 -15.22
CA ALA A 215 -7.25 2.31 -15.28
C ALA A 215 -8.27 1.28 -15.79
N VAL A 216 -7.97 0.58 -16.88
CA VAL A 216 -8.85 -0.46 -17.43
C VAL A 216 -9.12 -1.56 -16.40
N ARG A 217 -8.09 -2.05 -15.69
CA ARG A 217 -8.25 -3.10 -14.68
C ARG A 217 -9.20 -2.69 -13.57
N VAL A 218 -9.00 -1.51 -13.00
CA VAL A 218 -9.79 -1.02 -11.87
C VAL A 218 -11.23 -0.70 -12.32
N VAL A 219 -11.40 -0.08 -13.50
CA VAL A 219 -12.72 0.21 -14.07
C VAL A 219 -13.51 -1.07 -14.35
N LEU A 220 -12.89 -2.10 -14.96
CA LEU A 220 -13.56 -3.37 -15.22
C LEU A 220 -13.96 -4.08 -13.92
N GLY A 221 -13.06 -4.14 -12.94
CA GLY A 221 -13.37 -4.72 -11.63
C GLY A 221 -14.51 -3.97 -10.93
N GLY A 222 -14.47 -2.64 -10.92
CA GLY A 222 -15.53 -1.81 -10.35
C GLY A 222 -16.87 -1.98 -11.06
N ALA A 223 -16.88 -1.98 -12.41
CA ALA A 223 -18.09 -2.19 -13.20
C ALA A 223 -18.74 -3.54 -12.90
N LEU A 224 -17.95 -4.61 -12.80
CA LEU A 224 -18.43 -5.94 -12.44
C LEU A 224 -19.01 -5.97 -11.02
N ALA A 225 -18.32 -5.35 -10.05
CA ALA A 225 -18.80 -5.27 -8.68
C ALA A 225 -20.15 -4.54 -8.59
N LEU A 226 -20.27 -3.35 -9.21
CA LEU A 226 -21.51 -2.58 -9.24
C LEU A 226 -22.65 -3.32 -9.96
N ALA A 227 -22.37 -3.94 -11.10
CA ALA A 227 -23.37 -4.70 -11.84
C ALA A 227 -23.88 -5.89 -11.01
N ALA A 228 -22.98 -6.62 -10.35
CA ALA A 228 -23.33 -7.75 -9.51
C ALA A 228 -24.19 -7.32 -8.31
N THR A 229 -23.76 -6.30 -7.55
CA THR A 229 -24.52 -5.88 -6.36
C THR A 229 -25.83 -5.20 -6.71
N PHE A 230 -25.88 -4.40 -7.79
CA PHE A 230 -27.14 -3.86 -8.30
C PHE A 230 -28.12 -4.98 -8.66
N SER A 231 -27.65 -6.00 -9.40
CA SER A 231 -28.48 -7.14 -9.79
C SER A 231 -29.04 -7.87 -8.58
N ILE A 232 -28.19 -8.18 -7.60
CA ILE A 232 -28.62 -8.81 -6.34
C ILE A 232 -29.65 -7.93 -5.62
N GLY A 233 -29.39 -6.63 -5.51
CA GLY A 233 -30.31 -5.66 -4.92
C GLY A 233 -31.68 -5.68 -5.58
N THR A 234 -31.72 -5.61 -6.91
CA THR A 234 -32.99 -5.64 -7.67
C THR A 234 -33.76 -6.95 -7.49
N LEU A 235 -33.06 -8.09 -7.43
CA LEU A 235 -33.68 -9.39 -7.15
C LEU A 235 -34.27 -9.46 -5.75
N LEU A 236 -33.55 -8.96 -4.75
CA LEU A 236 -34.02 -8.92 -3.36
C LEU A 236 -35.23 -8.00 -3.21
N GLY A 237 -35.22 -6.82 -3.84
CA GLY A 237 -36.38 -5.92 -3.88
C GLY A 237 -37.59 -6.55 -4.56
N ALA A 238 -37.39 -7.27 -5.67
CA ALA A 238 -38.47 -7.99 -6.34
C ALA A 238 -39.05 -9.16 -5.52
N SER A 239 -38.25 -9.75 -4.62
CA SER A 239 -38.68 -10.87 -3.75
C SER A 239 -39.48 -10.44 -2.50
N GLY A 240 -39.60 -9.14 -2.23
CA GLY A 240 -40.33 -8.61 -1.06
C GLY A 240 -39.59 -8.77 0.27
N VAL A 241 -38.28 -9.00 0.23
CA VAL A 241 -37.40 -9.03 1.43
C VAL A 241 -37.21 -7.63 2.02
N PHE A 242 -37.59 -6.58 1.28
CA PHE A 242 -37.54 -5.16 1.65
C PHE A 242 -38.83 -4.44 1.26
#